data_AF-A0A968XVT6-F1
#
_entry.id   AF-A0A968XVT6-F1
#
_cell.length_a   1.000
_cell.length_b   1.000
_cell.length_c   1.000
_cell.angle_alpha   90.00
_cell.angle_beta   90.00
_cell.angle_gamma   90.00
#
_symmetry.space_group_name_H-M   'P 1'
#
loop_
_entity.id
_entity.type
_entity.pdbx_description
1 polymer ?
#
loop_
_entity_poly.entity_id
_entity_poly.type
_entity_poly.pdbx_seq_one_letter_code
_entity_poly.pdbx_strand_id
1 'polypeptide(L)'
;FAPLGNGEKLGIFNFERSAKVAQSRFVTLLGAGAALERALISFMLDQQIAAGYIEALPPILVNSDSLTATGQLPKFAEESFKCADDDLWLTPTAEVPLVNLYRDEILESDALPIYHCAYTPCFRREAGSYGRDTRGLIRLHQFNKVELIKIVNPETSEAEHETLRQNAEAILQALELPYRVIELCTGDLGFGAAKCYDLEVWLPSAETYREISSCSNCYDFQARRANIRYREAGTKGTQFAHTLNGSGLAVGRTMAAILENYQAANGAVKIPTVLQPYLRREVL
;
A
#
# COMPACT_ATOMS: atom_id res chain seq x y z
N PHE A 1 -2.70 -2.89 -23.77
CA PHE A 1 -1.63 -3.07 -22.77
C PHE A 1 -0.34 -3.34 -23.50
N ALA A 2 0.50 -2.33 -23.72
CA ALA A 2 1.87 -2.64 -24.12
C ALA A 2 2.44 -3.49 -22.97
N PRO A 3 2.95 -4.69 -23.23
CA PRO A 3 3.57 -5.46 -22.17
C PRO A 3 4.69 -4.61 -21.58
N LEU A 4 5.09 -4.88 -20.34
CA LEU A 4 6.41 -4.53 -19.82
C LEU A 4 7.54 -5.21 -20.61
N GLY A 5 7.39 -5.38 -21.94
CA GLY A 5 8.38 -5.94 -22.84
C GLY A 5 9.68 -5.16 -22.78
N ASN A 6 9.69 -3.91 -22.31
CA ASN A 6 10.92 -3.20 -22.00
C ASN A 6 11.64 -3.79 -20.78
N GLY A 7 10.93 -4.14 -19.70
CA GLY A 7 11.53 -4.78 -18.54
C GLY A 7 12.04 -6.19 -18.81
N GLU A 8 11.35 -6.97 -19.65
CA GLU A 8 11.86 -8.26 -20.12
C GLU A 8 13.07 -8.09 -21.06
N LYS A 9 13.06 -7.09 -21.96
CA LYS A 9 14.22 -6.74 -22.81
C LYS A 9 15.42 -6.25 -22.00
N LEU A 10 15.18 -5.51 -20.91
CA LEU A 10 16.21 -5.08 -19.96
C LEU A 10 16.67 -6.22 -19.03
N GLY A 11 16.01 -7.39 -19.07
CA GLY A 11 16.34 -8.54 -18.23
C GLY A 11 16.07 -8.32 -16.74
N ILE A 12 15.21 -7.36 -16.38
CA ILE A 12 14.92 -6.99 -15.00
C ILE A 12 13.73 -7.74 -14.39
N PHE A 13 12.93 -8.42 -15.22
CA PHE A 13 11.78 -9.24 -14.81
C PHE A 13 11.87 -10.65 -15.39
N ASN A 14 11.32 -11.63 -14.68
CA ASN A 14 11.19 -12.98 -15.21
C ASN A 14 9.90 -13.66 -14.75
N PHE A 15 8.82 -13.56 -15.54
CA PHE A 15 7.53 -14.19 -15.22
C PHE A 15 7.54 -15.70 -15.44
N GLU A 16 8.23 -16.20 -16.46
CA GLU A 16 8.28 -17.63 -16.78
C GLU A 16 8.91 -18.43 -15.64
N ARG A 17 10.05 -17.98 -15.12
CA ARG A 17 10.73 -18.62 -13.98
C ARG A 17 9.91 -18.48 -12.71
N SER A 18 9.21 -17.37 -12.50
CA SER A 18 8.30 -17.23 -11.34
C SER A 18 7.14 -18.20 -11.40
N ALA A 19 6.56 -18.41 -12.58
CA ALA A 19 5.49 -19.39 -12.77
C ALA A 19 5.98 -20.83 -12.52
N LYS A 20 7.25 -21.13 -12.84
CA LYS A 20 7.88 -22.41 -12.49
C LYS A 20 8.09 -22.58 -10.97
N VAL A 21 8.38 -21.50 -10.24
CA VAL A 21 8.62 -21.54 -8.79
C VAL A 21 7.31 -21.58 -8.00
N ALA A 22 6.30 -20.82 -8.44
CA ALA A 22 5.02 -20.70 -7.78
C ALA A 22 3.88 -21.04 -8.76
N GLN A 23 3.27 -20.03 -9.37
CA GLN A 23 2.21 -20.13 -10.39
C GLN A 23 2.12 -18.81 -11.17
N SER A 24 1.11 -18.67 -12.04
CA SER A 24 0.81 -17.38 -12.69
C SER A 24 0.61 -16.24 -11.67
N ARG A 25 0.74 -14.99 -12.11
CA ARG A 25 0.61 -13.77 -11.26
C ARG A 25 1.68 -13.65 -10.15
N PHE A 26 2.84 -14.26 -10.35
CA PHE A 26 4.07 -13.98 -9.62
C PHE A 26 5.13 -13.42 -10.58
N VAL A 27 6.06 -12.63 -10.04
CA VAL A 27 7.18 -12.07 -10.79
C VAL A 27 8.45 -12.11 -9.94
N THR A 28 9.58 -12.36 -10.58
CA THR A 28 10.90 -12.28 -9.98
C THR A 28 11.61 -11.11 -10.60
N LEU A 29 12.03 -10.16 -9.77
CA LEU A 29 12.88 -9.06 -10.18
C LEU A 29 14.34 -9.50 -10.17
N LEU A 30 15.12 -9.06 -11.16
CA LEU A 30 16.53 -9.40 -11.30
C LEU A 30 17.38 -8.14 -11.46
N GLY A 31 18.59 -8.20 -10.90
CA GLY A 31 19.61 -7.15 -11.05
C GLY A 31 19.06 -5.75 -10.75
N ALA A 32 19.04 -4.91 -11.78
CA ALA A 32 18.63 -3.51 -11.65
C ALA A 32 17.14 -3.33 -11.33
N GLY A 33 16.26 -4.27 -11.70
CA GLY A 33 14.85 -4.26 -11.29
C GLY A 33 14.70 -4.45 -9.79
N ALA A 34 15.36 -5.47 -9.24
CA ALA A 34 15.36 -5.72 -7.80
C ALA A 34 15.98 -4.55 -7.02
N ALA A 35 17.03 -3.93 -7.58
CA ALA A 35 17.62 -2.72 -7.00
C ALA A 35 16.62 -1.54 -6.99
N LEU A 36 15.88 -1.32 -8.09
CA LEU A 36 14.87 -0.26 -8.20
C LEU A 36 13.72 -0.47 -7.20
N GLU A 37 13.24 -1.70 -7.03
CA GLU A 37 12.20 -1.98 -6.03
C GLU A 37 12.67 -1.65 -4.61
N ARG A 38 13.88 -2.07 -4.23
CA ARG A 38 14.45 -1.74 -2.93
C ARG A 38 14.68 -0.23 -2.75
N ALA A 39 15.12 0.46 -3.81
CA ALA A 39 15.30 1.91 -3.78
C ALA A 39 13.98 2.65 -3.56
N LEU A 40 12.91 2.22 -4.24
CA LEU A 40 11.57 2.76 -4.05
C LEU A 40 11.06 2.55 -2.61
N ILE A 41 11.22 1.34 -2.06
CA ILE A 41 10.85 1.06 -0.67
C ILE A 41 11.57 2.00 0.29
N SER A 42 12.91 2.12 0.14
CA SER A 42 13.73 2.95 1.04
C SER A 42 13.34 4.42 0.93
N PHE A 43 13.24 4.94 -0.29
CA PHE A 43 12.82 6.32 -0.54
C PHE A 43 11.44 6.64 0.03
N MET A 44 10.47 5.74 -0.18
CA MET A 44 9.13 5.90 0.36
C MET A 44 9.16 5.95 1.89
N LEU A 45 9.82 5.01 2.55
CA LEU A 45 9.93 5.00 4.01
C LEU A 45 10.60 6.26 4.54
N ASP A 46 11.74 6.67 3.98
CA ASP A 46 12.49 7.87 4.39
C ASP A 46 11.62 9.13 4.29
N GLN A 47 10.84 9.27 3.22
CA GLN A 47 9.90 10.38 3.05
C GLN A 47 8.77 10.37 4.10
N GLN A 48 8.23 9.20 4.43
CA GLN A 48 7.16 9.10 5.43
C GLN A 48 7.71 9.33 6.85
N ILE A 49 8.92 8.86 7.15
CA ILE A 49 9.60 9.16 8.42
C ILE A 49 9.80 10.67 8.57
N ALA A 50 10.26 11.35 7.50
CA ALA A 50 10.38 12.81 7.48
C ALA A 50 9.03 13.53 7.66
N ALA A 51 7.92 12.91 7.27
CA ALA A 51 6.56 13.40 7.48
C ALA A 51 6.00 13.08 8.89
N GLY A 52 6.79 12.47 9.78
CA GLY A 52 6.44 12.23 11.18
C GLY A 52 5.88 10.84 11.49
N TYR A 53 5.95 9.90 10.55
CA TYR A 53 5.56 8.51 10.81
C TYR A 53 6.67 7.74 11.53
N ILE A 54 6.28 6.84 12.44
CA ILE A 54 7.18 5.87 13.06
C ILE A 54 7.22 4.63 12.16
N GLU A 55 8.42 4.30 11.66
CA GLU A 55 8.63 3.08 10.88
C GLU A 55 8.44 1.83 11.75
N ALA A 56 7.67 0.88 11.24
CA ALA A 56 7.43 -0.42 11.86
C ALA A 56 7.71 -1.57 10.88
N LEU A 57 8.14 -2.71 11.42
CA LEU A 57 8.34 -3.96 10.68
C LEU A 57 7.44 -5.06 11.26
N PRO A 58 6.17 -5.14 10.85
CA PRO A 58 5.18 -6.02 11.49
C PRO A 58 5.27 -7.48 11.04
N PRO A 59 4.64 -8.42 11.78
CA PRO A 59 4.41 -9.78 11.31
C PRO A 59 3.63 -9.82 9.99
N ILE A 60 4.04 -10.71 9.07
CA ILE A 60 3.36 -10.93 7.78
C ILE A 60 2.26 -11.99 7.91
N LEU A 61 2.39 -12.91 8.87
CA LEU A 61 1.37 -13.87 9.26
C LEU A 61 0.55 -13.29 10.42
N VAL A 62 -0.76 -13.17 10.23
CA VAL A 62 -1.71 -12.57 11.18
C VAL A 62 -2.83 -13.54 11.53
N ASN A 63 -3.41 -13.43 12.72
CA ASN A 63 -4.49 -14.31 13.16
C ASN A 63 -5.87 -13.87 12.66
N SER A 64 -6.90 -14.72 12.82
CA SER A 64 -8.26 -14.42 12.36
C SER A 64 -8.86 -13.18 13.03
N ASP A 65 -8.54 -12.94 14.32
CA ASP A 65 -8.99 -11.76 15.04
C ASP A 65 -8.48 -10.48 14.38
N SER A 66 -7.23 -10.49 13.89
CA SER A 66 -6.63 -9.32 13.25
C SER A 66 -7.31 -8.97 11.93
N LEU A 67 -7.60 -9.97 11.10
CA LEU A 67 -8.36 -9.76 9.87
C LEU A 67 -9.83 -9.39 10.13
N THR A 68 -10.41 -9.84 11.24
CA THR A 68 -11.77 -9.47 11.63
C THR A 68 -11.84 -8.01 12.06
N ALA A 69 -10.84 -7.56 12.83
CA ALA A 69 -10.67 -6.19 13.30
C ALA A 69 -10.64 -5.18 12.13
N THR A 70 -9.84 -5.44 11.10
CA THR A 70 -9.68 -4.52 9.96
C THR A 70 -10.68 -4.75 8.82
N GLY A 71 -11.60 -5.70 8.96
CA GLY A 71 -12.76 -5.88 8.08
C GLY A 71 -12.55 -6.83 6.90
N GLN A 72 -11.39 -7.50 6.81
CA GLN A 72 -11.15 -8.53 5.80
C GLN A 72 -12.01 -9.77 6.07
N LEU A 73 -12.13 -10.19 7.33
CA LEU A 73 -13.03 -11.28 7.73
C LEU A 73 -14.38 -10.78 8.25
N PRO A 74 -15.48 -11.52 7.98
CA PRO A 74 -15.54 -12.77 7.20
C PRO A 74 -15.68 -12.56 5.67
N LYS A 75 -15.99 -11.33 5.23
CA LYS A 75 -16.46 -11.03 3.86
C LYS A 75 -15.46 -11.40 2.75
N PHE A 76 -14.17 -11.23 3.00
CA PHE A 76 -13.09 -11.42 2.03
C PHE A 76 -12.18 -12.60 2.37
N ALA A 77 -12.71 -13.62 3.06
CA ALA A 77 -11.98 -14.84 3.37
C ALA A 77 -11.44 -15.53 2.10
N GLU A 78 -12.23 -15.55 1.03
CA GLU A 78 -11.84 -16.15 -0.25
C GLU A 78 -10.74 -15.38 -1.00
N GLU A 79 -10.53 -14.10 -0.66
CA GLU A 79 -9.47 -13.25 -1.21
C GLU A 79 -8.15 -13.36 -0.44
N SER A 80 -8.14 -14.03 0.72
CA SER A 80 -6.99 -14.14 1.63
C SER A 80 -6.33 -15.51 1.51
N PHE A 81 -5.00 -15.58 1.64
CA PHE A 81 -4.28 -16.85 1.79
C PHE A 81 -4.23 -17.26 3.26
N LYS A 82 -4.66 -18.50 3.56
CA LYS A 82 -4.63 -19.10 4.91
C LYS A 82 -3.59 -20.21 4.99
N CYS A 83 -2.88 -20.30 6.11
CA CYS A 83 -2.11 -21.48 6.48
C CYS A 83 -3.07 -22.65 6.78
N ALA A 84 -2.77 -23.84 6.27
CA ALA A 84 -3.69 -24.98 6.36
C ALA A 84 -3.92 -25.45 7.81
N ASP A 85 -2.84 -25.49 8.60
CA ASP A 85 -2.83 -26.13 9.92
C ASP A 85 -2.81 -25.13 11.09
N ASP A 86 -2.69 -23.82 10.81
CA ASP A 86 -2.58 -22.76 11.80
C ASP A 86 -3.70 -21.71 11.63
N ASP A 87 -4.09 -21.04 12.72
CA ASP A 87 -4.91 -19.81 12.63
C ASP A 87 -4.05 -18.60 12.22
N LEU A 88 -3.39 -18.74 11.07
CA LEU A 88 -2.52 -17.73 10.50
C LEU A 88 -2.88 -17.51 9.03
N TRP A 89 -2.82 -16.26 8.63
CA TRP A 89 -3.14 -15.77 7.30
C TRP A 89 -2.02 -14.88 6.81
N LEU A 90 -1.71 -14.94 5.52
CA LEU A 90 -0.80 -13.96 4.92
C LEU A 90 -1.52 -12.62 4.80
N THR A 91 -0.91 -11.56 5.31
CA THR A 91 -1.54 -10.24 5.32
C THR A 91 -1.70 -9.67 3.89
N PRO A 92 -2.88 -9.12 3.53
CA PRO A 92 -3.08 -8.48 2.23
C PRO A 92 -2.58 -7.03 2.16
N THR A 93 -2.12 -6.47 3.28
CA THR A 93 -1.71 -5.07 3.46
C THR A 93 -1.06 -4.89 4.84
N ALA A 94 -0.14 -3.92 5.04
CA ALA A 94 0.44 -3.69 6.37
C ALA A 94 -0.58 -3.07 7.36
N GLU A 95 -1.69 -2.56 6.84
CA GLU A 95 -2.82 -2.05 7.63
C GLU A 95 -3.31 -3.06 8.67
N VAL A 96 -3.42 -4.34 8.30
CA VAL A 96 -3.94 -5.39 9.21
C VAL A 96 -3.11 -5.48 10.49
N PRO A 97 -1.80 -5.78 10.43
CA PRO A 97 -1.03 -5.88 11.67
C PRO A 97 -0.83 -4.53 12.37
N LEU A 98 -0.71 -3.42 11.64
CA LEU A 98 -0.43 -2.11 12.26
C LEU A 98 -1.61 -1.57 13.07
N VAL A 99 -2.85 -1.68 12.57
CA VAL A 99 -4.04 -1.31 13.36
C VAL A 99 -4.17 -2.21 14.59
N ASN A 100 -3.85 -3.50 14.43
CA ASN A 100 -3.95 -4.49 15.51
C ASN A 100 -2.86 -4.41 16.57
N LEU A 101 -1.83 -3.56 16.40
CA LEU A 101 -0.87 -3.28 17.48
C LEU A 101 -1.58 -2.74 18.74
N TYR A 102 -2.75 -2.13 18.57
CA TYR A 102 -3.52 -1.47 19.62
C TYR A 102 -4.84 -2.19 19.95
N ARG A 103 -5.04 -3.41 19.42
CA ARG A 103 -6.28 -4.17 19.64
C ARG A 103 -6.49 -4.39 21.14
N ASP A 104 -7.72 -4.15 21.59
CA ASP A 104 -8.15 -4.25 23.00
C ASP A 104 -7.48 -3.25 23.97
N GLU A 105 -6.85 -2.19 23.46
CA GLU A 105 -6.23 -1.15 24.27
C GLU A 105 -7.15 0.06 24.55
N ILE A 106 -6.94 0.68 25.72
CA ILE A 106 -7.43 2.03 26.03
C ILE A 106 -6.22 2.96 26.06
N LEU A 107 -6.08 3.76 25.01
CA LEU A 107 -5.01 4.73 24.83
C LEU A 107 -5.24 5.95 25.74
N GLU A 108 -4.16 6.55 26.21
CA GLU A 108 -4.22 7.87 26.84
C GLU A 108 -4.35 8.95 25.76
N SER A 109 -5.07 10.04 26.04
CA SER A 109 -5.35 11.08 25.04
C SER A 109 -4.10 11.74 24.46
N ASP A 110 -3.00 11.78 25.21
CA ASP A 110 -1.72 12.37 24.79
C ASP A 110 -0.87 11.42 23.92
N ALA A 111 -1.26 10.14 23.81
CA ALA A 111 -0.68 9.21 22.86
C ALA A 111 -1.18 9.45 21.43
N LEU A 112 -2.32 10.14 21.26
CA LEU A 112 -2.89 10.45 19.94
C LEU A 112 -2.44 11.85 19.47
N PRO A 113 -2.17 12.03 18.16
CA PRO A 113 -2.30 11.04 17.09
C PRO A 113 -1.08 10.10 16.97
N ILE A 114 -1.33 8.85 16.56
CA ILE A 114 -0.32 7.83 16.31
C ILE A 114 -0.15 7.65 14.80
N TYR A 115 1.09 7.73 14.32
CA TYR A 115 1.44 7.57 12.90
C TYR A 115 2.43 6.43 12.71
N HIS A 116 2.06 5.44 11.90
CA HIS A 116 2.94 4.35 11.49
C HIS A 116 3.11 4.26 9.98
N CYS A 117 4.33 4.02 9.54
CA CYS A 117 4.61 3.57 8.18
C CYS A 117 5.28 2.20 8.21
N ALA A 118 5.01 1.35 7.23
CA ALA A 118 5.66 0.04 7.14
C ALA A 118 5.74 -0.46 5.71
N TYR A 119 6.88 -1.05 5.38
CA TYR A 119 7.00 -1.90 4.20
C TYR A 119 6.59 -3.33 4.53
N THR A 120 5.73 -3.93 3.70
CA THR A 120 5.47 -5.38 3.74
C THR A 120 5.26 -5.97 2.34
N PRO A 121 5.61 -7.26 2.13
CA PRO A 121 4.99 -8.03 1.06
C PRO A 121 3.51 -8.27 1.39
N CYS A 122 2.64 -7.95 0.45
CA CYS A 122 1.20 -8.06 0.53
C CYS A 122 0.72 -9.25 -0.32
N PHE A 123 -0.19 -10.05 0.22
CA PHE A 123 -0.68 -11.26 -0.43
C PHE A 123 -2.18 -11.22 -0.69
N ARG A 124 -2.59 -11.38 -1.96
CA ARG A 124 -4.02 -11.39 -2.35
C ARG A 124 -4.29 -12.53 -3.33
N ARG A 125 -5.38 -13.28 -3.13
CA ARG A 125 -5.78 -14.36 -4.03
C ARG A 125 -6.30 -13.83 -5.36
N GLU A 126 -6.73 -12.57 -5.43
CA GLU A 126 -7.24 -11.95 -6.65
C GLU A 126 -8.34 -12.79 -7.31
N ALA A 127 -9.20 -13.41 -6.48
CA ALA A 127 -10.28 -14.26 -6.96
C ALA A 127 -11.31 -13.40 -7.72
N GLY A 128 -11.91 -13.96 -8.77
CA GLY A 128 -12.83 -13.21 -9.63
C GLY A 128 -12.18 -12.26 -10.65
N SER A 129 -10.85 -12.06 -10.64
CA SER A 129 -10.13 -11.21 -11.61
C SER A 129 -9.84 -11.89 -12.97
N TYR A 130 -10.61 -12.91 -13.36
CA TYR A 130 -10.35 -13.73 -14.55
C TYR A 130 -10.22 -12.87 -15.82
N GLY A 131 -9.05 -12.92 -16.45
CA GLY A 131 -8.77 -12.24 -17.72
C GLY A 131 -8.41 -10.74 -17.62
N ARG A 132 -8.54 -10.10 -16.44
CA ARG A 132 -8.12 -8.69 -16.25
C ARG A 132 -6.67 -8.60 -15.78
N ASP A 133 -5.92 -7.66 -16.37
CA ASP A 133 -4.53 -7.32 -16.04
C ASP A 133 -3.63 -8.55 -15.86
N THR A 134 -3.74 -9.52 -16.76
CA THR A 134 -3.05 -10.82 -16.66
C THR A 134 -1.55 -10.74 -16.99
N ARG A 135 -1.07 -9.60 -17.47
CA ARG A 135 0.34 -9.37 -17.82
C ARG A 135 0.86 -8.14 -17.09
N GLY A 136 2.02 -8.28 -16.46
CA GLY A 136 2.76 -7.17 -15.86
C GLY A 136 2.74 -7.10 -14.34
N LEU A 137 3.10 -5.94 -13.81
CA LEU A 137 3.28 -5.69 -12.36
C LEU A 137 2.04 -5.16 -11.65
N ILE A 138 0.95 -4.88 -12.38
CA ILE A 138 -0.22 -4.17 -11.82
C ILE A 138 -1.05 -5.08 -10.89
N ARG A 139 -1.18 -6.37 -11.23
CA ARG A 139 -2.04 -7.32 -10.51
C ARG A 139 -1.34 -8.67 -10.31
N LEU A 140 -0.75 -8.84 -9.13
CA LEU A 140 0.02 -10.02 -8.72
C LEU A 140 -0.54 -10.59 -7.41
N HIS A 141 -0.31 -11.88 -7.16
CA HIS A 141 -0.65 -12.50 -5.88
C HIS A 141 0.21 -11.99 -4.73
N GLN A 142 1.44 -11.60 -5.03
CA GLN A 142 2.38 -10.99 -4.11
C GLN A 142 2.88 -9.68 -4.71
N PHE A 143 2.81 -8.60 -3.94
CA PHE A 143 3.36 -7.30 -4.32
C PHE A 143 3.86 -6.57 -3.07
N ASN A 144 4.77 -5.62 -3.25
CA ASN A 144 5.33 -4.82 -2.16
C ASN A 144 4.58 -3.49 -2.02
N LYS A 145 4.34 -3.06 -0.78
CA LYS A 145 3.70 -1.79 -0.48
C LYS A 145 4.32 -1.15 0.76
N VAL A 146 4.47 0.18 0.72
CA VAL A 146 4.65 0.99 1.93
C VAL A 146 3.28 1.50 2.35
N GLU A 147 2.85 1.13 3.55
CA GLU A 147 1.58 1.56 4.15
C GLU A 147 1.78 2.78 5.03
N LEU A 148 0.72 3.58 5.14
CA LEU A 148 0.55 4.63 6.12
C LEU A 148 -0.68 4.33 6.97
N ILE A 149 -0.53 4.38 8.29
CA ILE A 149 -1.61 4.20 9.25
C ILE A 149 -1.64 5.37 10.20
N LYS A 150 -2.84 5.86 10.47
CA LYS A 150 -3.10 6.86 11.51
C LYS A 150 -4.18 6.36 12.46
N ILE A 151 -3.93 6.48 13.75
CA ILE A 151 -4.95 6.34 14.79
C ILE A 151 -5.07 7.68 15.48
N VAL A 152 -6.27 8.26 15.46
CA VAL A 152 -6.47 9.68 15.75
C VAL A 152 -7.76 9.90 16.52
N ASN A 153 -7.89 11.09 17.10
CA ASN A 153 -9.14 11.53 17.71
C ASN A 153 -10.23 11.73 16.63
N PRO A 154 -11.50 11.46 16.94
CA PRO A 154 -12.61 11.70 16.02
C PRO A 154 -12.65 13.12 15.45
N GLU A 155 -12.33 14.14 16.27
CA GLU A 155 -12.40 15.55 15.89
C GLU A 155 -11.36 15.95 14.83
N THR A 156 -10.22 15.26 14.76
CA THR A 156 -9.14 15.57 13.80
C THR A 156 -9.15 14.66 12.59
N SER A 157 -9.96 13.61 12.59
CA SER A 157 -9.96 12.54 11.59
C SER A 157 -10.09 13.01 10.13
N GLU A 158 -10.96 13.98 9.82
CA GLU A 158 -11.09 14.53 8.46
C GLU A 158 -9.85 15.31 8.03
N ALA A 159 -9.26 16.12 8.92
CA ALA A 159 -8.03 16.85 8.62
C ALA A 159 -6.84 15.89 8.43
N GLU A 160 -6.81 14.82 9.23
CA GLU A 160 -5.80 13.77 9.12
C GLU A 160 -5.92 12.94 7.84
N HIS A 161 -7.13 12.82 7.28
CA HIS A 161 -7.37 12.19 5.98
C HIS A 161 -6.76 13.01 4.84
N GLU A 162 -6.90 14.33 4.88
CA GLU A 162 -6.28 15.21 3.88
C GLU A 162 -4.75 15.16 3.95
N THR A 163 -4.16 15.17 5.15
CA THR A 163 -2.70 15.06 5.29
C THR A 163 -2.20 13.66 4.92
N LEU A 164 -2.98 12.60 5.18
CA LEU A 164 -2.67 11.23 4.71
C LEU A 164 -2.61 11.16 3.18
N ARG A 165 -3.61 11.75 2.49
CA ARG A 165 -3.63 11.86 1.03
C ARG A 165 -2.42 12.63 0.50
N GLN A 166 -2.12 13.80 1.09
CA GLN A 166 -0.98 14.63 0.71
C GLN A 166 0.37 13.91 0.90
N ASN A 167 0.52 13.11 1.96
CA ASN A 167 1.72 12.31 2.20
C ASN A 167 1.96 11.24 1.13
N ALA A 168 0.89 10.64 0.59
CA ALA A 168 0.98 9.73 -0.55
C ALA A 168 1.30 10.48 -1.86
N GLU A 169 0.67 11.64 -2.08
CA GLU A 169 0.95 12.50 -3.25
C GLU A 169 2.39 13.00 -3.29
N ALA A 170 2.97 13.35 -2.13
CA ALA A 170 4.34 13.84 -2.03
C ALA A 170 5.36 12.87 -2.63
N ILE A 171 5.11 11.55 -2.54
CA ILE A 171 5.93 10.53 -3.19
C ILE A 171 5.84 10.65 -4.72
N LEU A 172 4.63 10.76 -5.27
CA LEU A 172 4.42 10.90 -6.73
C LEU A 172 5.01 12.21 -7.27
N GLN A 173 4.84 13.30 -6.53
CA GLN A 173 5.39 14.62 -6.88
C GLN A 173 6.91 14.62 -6.88
N ALA A 174 7.55 14.03 -5.86
CA ALA A 174 9.00 13.91 -5.78
C ALA A 174 9.58 12.97 -6.87
N LEU A 175 8.80 11.97 -7.29
CA LEU A 175 9.10 11.12 -8.44
C LEU A 175 8.70 11.75 -9.77
N GLU A 176 8.18 12.98 -9.79
CA GLU A 176 7.67 13.70 -10.96
C GLU A 176 6.73 12.85 -11.86
N LEU A 177 5.94 11.98 -11.26
CA LEU A 177 4.98 11.13 -11.97
C LEU A 177 3.63 11.87 -12.12
N PRO A 178 3.09 12.05 -13.34
CA PRO A 178 1.78 12.66 -13.52
C PRO A 178 0.68 11.79 -12.90
N TYR A 179 -0.19 12.40 -12.11
CA TYR A 179 -1.27 11.69 -11.41
C TYR A 179 -2.52 12.56 -11.30
N ARG A 180 -3.64 11.93 -10.91
CA ARG A 180 -4.87 12.59 -10.51
C ARG A 180 -5.38 12.02 -9.19
N VAL A 181 -6.21 12.80 -8.50
CA VAL A 181 -6.92 12.40 -7.29
C VAL A 181 -8.39 12.19 -7.64
N ILE A 182 -8.97 11.08 -7.18
CA ILE A 182 -10.40 10.78 -7.31
C ILE A 182 -10.97 10.54 -5.92
N GLU A 183 -12.05 11.24 -5.57
CA GLU A 183 -12.90 10.83 -4.45
C GLU A 183 -13.84 9.73 -4.91
N LEU A 184 -13.82 8.57 -4.24
CA LEU A 184 -14.63 7.43 -4.63
C LEU A 184 -16.11 7.69 -4.32
N CYS A 185 -16.99 7.28 -5.26
CA CYS A 185 -18.42 7.33 -5.02
C CYS A 185 -18.87 6.18 -4.11
N THR A 186 -20.07 6.29 -3.53
CA THR A 186 -20.58 5.31 -2.56
C THR A 186 -20.65 3.88 -3.07
N GLY A 187 -20.81 3.66 -4.38
CA GLY A 187 -20.85 2.34 -5.00
C GLY A 187 -19.48 1.67 -5.15
N ASP A 188 -18.39 2.43 -5.02
CA ASP A 188 -17.01 1.96 -5.21
C ASP A 188 -16.19 2.02 -3.91
N LEU A 189 -16.80 2.46 -2.80
CA LEU A 189 -16.14 2.47 -1.49
C LEU A 189 -15.83 1.05 -1.00
N GLY A 190 -14.61 0.89 -0.49
CA GLY A 190 -14.19 -0.30 0.22
C GLY A 190 -15.00 -0.53 1.51
N PHE A 191 -15.14 -1.78 1.91
CA PHE A 191 -16.02 -2.17 3.03
C PHE A 191 -15.73 -1.46 4.36
N GLY A 192 -14.48 -1.13 4.64
CA GLY A 192 -14.07 -0.46 5.88
C GLY A 192 -13.98 1.06 5.79
N ALA A 193 -14.20 1.66 4.61
CA ALA A 193 -14.02 3.09 4.40
C ALA A 193 -15.33 3.86 4.54
N ALA A 194 -15.31 4.97 5.28
CA ALA A 194 -16.38 5.97 5.30
C ALA A 194 -16.20 7.00 4.17
N LYS A 195 -14.94 7.34 3.86
CA LYS A 195 -14.53 8.21 2.75
C LYS A 195 -13.18 7.73 2.21
N CYS A 196 -12.99 7.78 0.89
CA CYS A 196 -11.75 7.33 0.25
C CYS A 196 -11.34 8.23 -0.92
N TYR A 197 -10.04 8.50 -1.00
CA TYR A 197 -9.41 9.10 -2.18
C TYR A 197 -8.46 8.09 -2.81
N ASP A 198 -8.61 7.87 -4.11
CA ASP A 198 -7.64 7.14 -4.90
C ASP A 198 -6.71 8.12 -5.62
N LEU A 199 -5.41 7.82 -5.57
CA LEU A 199 -4.43 8.42 -6.46
C LEU A 199 -4.25 7.50 -7.65
N GLU A 200 -4.40 8.05 -8.83
CA GLU A 200 -4.18 7.31 -10.07
C GLU A 200 -3.02 7.93 -10.84
N VAL A 201 -2.04 7.11 -11.22
CA VAL A 201 -0.86 7.51 -11.98
C VAL A 201 -1.07 7.30 -13.48
N TRP A 202 -0.53 8.21 -14.29
CA TRP A 202 -0.58 8.08 -15.75
C TRP A 202 0.30 6.93 -16.25
N LEU A 203 -0.26 6.04 -17.06
CA LEU A 203 0.46 4.99 -17.76
C LEU A 203 0.40 5.23 -19.28
N PRO A 204 1.49 5.74 -19.91
CA PRO A 204 1.56 6.01 -21.33
C PRO A 204 1.10 4.84 -22.22
N SER A 205 1.46 3.61 -21.87
CA SER A 205 1.12 2.42 -22.68
C SER A 205 -0.37 2.06 -22.68
N ALA A 206 -1.10 2.54 -21.66
CA ALA A 206 -2.52 2.31 -21.48
C ALA A 206 -3.35 3.55 -21.81
N GLU A 207 -2.70 4.68 -22.13
CA GLU A 207 -3.32 5.98 -22.40
C GLU A 207 -4.37 6.37 -21.35
N THR A 208 -4.10 6.03 -20.09
CA THR A 208 -5.05 6.26 -19.00
C THR A 208 -4.36 6.32 -17.65
N TYR A 209 -5.10 6.83 -16.66
CA TYR A 209 -4.71 6.81 -15.27
C TYR A 209 -5.10 5.47 -14.62
N ARG A 210 -4.23 4.94 -13.76
CA ARG A 210 -4.47 3.71 -12.99
C ARG A 210 -4.16 3.91 -11.52
N GLU A 211 -5.01 3.39 -10.66
CA GLU A 211 -4.84 3.40 -9.20
C GLU A 211 -3.42 2.97 -8.79
N ILE A 212 -2.75 3.80 -7.98
CA ILE A 212 -1.44 3.53 -7.38
C ILE A 212 -1.47 3.66 -5.85
N SER A 213 -2.47 4.38 -5.33
CA SER A 213 -2.76 4.50 -3.91
C SER A 213 -4.26 4.65 -3.68
N SER A 214 -4.69 4.17 -2.52
CA SER A 214 -6.02 4.35 -1.97
C SER A 214 -5.85 4.79 -0.52
N CYS A 215 -6.45 5.93 -0.16
CA CYS A 215 -6.35 6.58 1.14
C CYS A 215 -7.74 6.71 1.74
N SER A 216 -8.01 5.95 2.80
CA SER A 216 -9.32 5.83 3.45
C SER A 216 -9.34 6.42 4.85
N ASN A 217 -10.44 7.09 5.16
CA ASN A 217 -10.86 7.34 6.52
C ASN A 217 -11.92 6.31 6.92
N CYS A 218 -11.64 5.52 7.95
CA CYS A 218 -12.52 4.43 8.41
C CYS A 218 -13.44 4.85 9.57
N TYR A 219 -13.30 6.08 10.06
CA TYR A 219 -13.91 6.51 11.32
C TYR A 219 -13.66 5.47 12.42
N ASP A 220 -14.68 5.16 13.21
CA ASP A 220 -14.60 4.18 14.29
C ASP A 220 -14.84 2.73 13.84
N PHE A 221 -14.97 2.44 12.53
CA PHE A 221 -15.34 1.11 12.04
C PHE A 221 -14.37 0.02 12.51
N GLN A 222 -13.08 0.23 12.29
CA GLN A 222 -12.04 -0.73 12.69
C GLN A 222 -11.82 -0.66 14.19
N ALA A 223 -11.82 0.55 14.78
CA ALA A 223 -11.66 0.74 16.22
C ALA A 223 -12.74 0.01 17.04
N ARG A 224 -13.99 -0.05 16.56
CA ARG A 224 -15.07 -0.81 17.20
C ARG A 224 -14.83 -2.32 17.14
N ARG A 225 -14.37 -2.83 15.99
CA ARG A 225 -14.07 -4.26 15.80
C ARG A 225 -12.81 -4.71 16.55
N ALA A 226 -11.82 -3.83 16.65
CA ALA A 226 -10.56 -4.04 17.34
C ALA A 226 -10.59 -3.56 18.82
N ASN A 227 -11.72 -3.02 19.28
CA ASN A 227 -11.87 -2.46 20.63
C ASN A 227 -10.80 -1.41 21.00
N ILE A 228 -10.37 -0.59 20.03
CA ILE A 228 -9.36 0.48 20.23
C ILE A 228 -10.07 1.72 20.75
N ARG A 229 -9.84 2.03 22.02
CA ARG A 229 -10.47 3.17 22.70
C ARG A 229 -9.42 4.14 23.18
N TYR A 230 -9.83 5.36 23.50
CA TYR A 230 -8.98 6.32 24.21
C TYR A 230 -9.75 6.99 25.34
N ARG A 231 -9.00 7.51 26.31
CA ARG A 231 -9.52 8.28 27.44
C ARG A 231 -9.15 9.74 27.28
N GLU A 232 -10.16 10.57 27.05
CA GLU A 232 -9.97 12.02 27.00
C GLU A 232 -9.70 12.58 28.40
N ALA A 233 -8.67 13.44 28.52
CA ALA A 233 -8.24 14.00 29.79
C ALA A 233 -9.39 14.77 30.48
N GLY A 234 -9.62 14.48 31.76
CA GLY A 234 -10.67 15.15 32.54
C GLY A 234 -12.09 14.64 32.29
N THR A 235 -12.29 13.66 31.40
CA THR A 235 -13.61 13.05 31.16
C THR A 235 -13.78 11.72 31.91
N LYS A 236 -15.03 11.37 32.23
CA LYS A 236 -15.38 10.03 32.72
C LYS A 236 -15.78 9.15 31.54
N GLY A 237 -15.03 8.09 31.28
CA GLY A 237 -15.34 7.10 30.25
C GLY A 237 -14.23 6.96 29.21
N THR A 238 -14.55 6.27 28.13
CA THR A 238 -13.65 6.05 26.99
C THR A 238 -14.43 6.22 25.69
N GLN A 239 -13.79 6.71 24.64
CA GLN A 239 -14.36 6.84 23.31
C GLN A 239 -13.60 5.94 22.33
N PHE A 240 -14.19 5.58 21.19
CA PHE A 240 -13.45 4.86 20.13
C PHE A 240 -12.59 5.85 19.35
N ALA A 241 -11.34 5.46 19.06
CA ALA A 241 -10.49 6.23 18.17
C ALA A 241 -11.00 6.13 16.71
N HIS A 242 -10.53 7.01 15.85
CA HIS A 242 -10.69 6.86 14.41
C HIS A 242 -9.43 6.25 13.80
N THR A 243 -9.59 5.41 12.78
CA THR A 243 -8.47 4.82 12.02
C THR A 243 -8.47 5.32 10.58
N LEU A 244 -7.28 5.53 10.05
CA LEU A 244 -7.06 5.88 8.66
C LEU A 244 -5.92 5.03 8.10
N ASN A 245 -6.02 4.71 6.82
CA ASN A 245 -5.00 3.95 6.11
C ASN A 245 -4.82 4.48 4.69
N GLY A 246 -3.58 4.43 4.21
CA GLY A 246 -3.22 4.92 2.88
C GLY A 246 -2.03 4.19 2.31
N SER A 247 -2.03 3.95 1.00
CA SER A 247 -0.83 3.44 0.33
C SER A 247 0.15 4.58 0.07
N GLY A 248 1.39 4.47 0.52
CA GLY A 248 2.43 5.49 0.35
C GLY A 248 3.74 5.00 -0.28
N LEU A 249 3.77 4.12 -1.29
CA LEU A 249 2.77 3.70 -2.29
C LEU A 249 2.81 2.17 -2.52
N ALA A 250 1.98 1.65 -3.42
CA ALA A 250 2.16 0.31 -3.97
C ALA A 250 3.40 0.24 -4.90
N VAL A 251 4.49 -0.34 -4.41
CA VAL A 251 5.84 -0.25 -5.00
C VAL A 251 5.90 -0.80 -6.42
N GLY A 252 5.27 -1.97 -6.67
CA GLY A 252 5.26 -2.58 -8.00
C GLY A 252 4.55 -1.72 -9.05
N ARG A 253 3.48 -1.02 -8.66
CA ARG A 253 2.76 -0.07 -9.54
C ARG A 253 3.60 1.18 -9.79
N THR A 254 4.30 1.69 -8.77
CA THR A 254 5.23 2.81 -8.91
C THR A 254 6.39 2.47 -9.85
N MET A 255 6.96 1.27 -9.75
CA MET A 255 7.98 0.80 -10.68
C MET A 255 7.46 0.77 -12.13
N ALA A 256 6.26 0.23 -12.35
CA ALA A 256 5.65 0.23 -13.69
C ALA A 256 5.50 1.66 -14.24
N ALA A 257 5.02 2.59 -13.41
CA ALA A 257 4.89 3.99 -13.80
C ALA A 257 6.23 4.64 -14.16
N ILE A 258 7.30 4.38 -13.41
CA ILE A 258 8.65 4.87 -13.72
C ILE A 258 9.14 4.31 -15.05
N LEU A 259 9.03 2.99 -15.25
CA LEU A 259 9.50 2.34 -16.46
C LEU A 259 8.80 2.82 -17.73
N GLU A 260 7.55 3.28 -17.63
CA GLU A 260 6.82 3.84 -18.76
C GLU A 260 7.05 5.33 -18.95
N ASN A 261 7.00 6.14 -17.88
CA ASN A 261 7.08 7.61 -17.99
C ASN A 261 8.51 8.12 -18.21
N TYR A 262 9.53 7.37 -17.77
CA TYR A 262 10.94 7.75 -17.91
C TYR A 262 11.66 7.05 -19.07
N GLN A 263 10.92 6.36 -19.95
CA GLN A 263 11.50 5.66 -21.08
C GLN A 263 12.02 6.65 -22.15
N ALA A 264 13.25 6.44 -22.60
CA ALA A 264 13.82 7.12 -23.76
C ALA A 264 13.57 6.33 -25.07
N ALA A 265 13.67 7.01 -26.21
CA ALA A 265 13.43 6.42 -27.53
C ALA A 265 14.33 5.20 -27.85
N ASN A 266 15.52 5.12 -27.24
CA ASN A 266 16.44 3.99 -27.40
C ASN A 266 16.15 2.79 -26.48
N GLY A 267 15.09 2.86 -25.66
CA GLY A 267 14.70 1.80 -24.72
C GLY A 267 15.32 1.89 -23.33
N ALA A 268 16.26 2.81 -23.10
CA ALA A 268 16.81 3.07 -21.77
C ALA A 268 15.76 3.76 -20.89
N VAL A 269 15.82 3.56 -19.57
CA VAL A 269 14.94 4.25 -18.62
C VAL A 269 15.76 5.18 -17.74
N LYS A 270 15.46 6.47 -17.77
CA LYS A 270 16.07 7.44 -16.86
C LYS A 270 15.58 7.20 -15.44
N ILE A 271 16.48 7.27 -14.47
CA ILE A 271 16.11 7.11 -13.06
C ILE A 271 15.70 8.48 -12.50
N PRO A 272 14.52 8.60 -11.86
CA PRO A 272 14.12 9.83 -11.17
C PRO A 272 15.22 10.32 -10.24
N THR A 273 15.50 11.63 -10.24
CA THR A 273 16.63 12.23 -9.51
C THR A 273 16.67 11.81 -8.05
N VAL A 274 15.50 11.77 -7.39
CA VAL A 274 15.37 11.37 -5.98
C VAL A 274 15.75 9.92 -5.69
N LEU A 275 15.73 9.03 -6.70
CA LEU A 275 16.11 7.62 -6.55
C LEU A 275 17.58 7.35 -6.87
N GLN A 276 18.28 8.27 -7.53
CA GLN A 276 19.67 8.09 -7.94
C GLN A 276 20.63 7.85 -6.75
N PRO A 277 20.48 8.52 -5.58
CA PRO A 277 21.31 8.22 -4.40
C PRO A 277 21.17 6.77 -3.91
N TYR A 278 19.98 6.20 -4.02
CA TYR A 278 19.69 4.82 -3.61
C TYR A 278 20.22 3.79 -4.62
N LEU A 279 20.17 4.11 -5.91
CA LEU A 279 20.52 3.21 -7.01
C LEU A 279 21.98 3.32 -7.48
N ARG A 280 22.63 4.44 -7.16
CA ARG A 280 24.00 4.78 -7.57
C ARG A 280 24.19 4.72 -9.08
N ARG A 281 23.16 5.13 -9.84
CA ARG A 281 23.15 5.23 -11.29
C ARG A 281 22.02 6.15 -11.75
N GLU A 282 22.15 6.66 -12.97
CA GLU A 282 21.21 7.62 -13.56
C GLU A 282 20.27 6.98 -14.60
N VAL A 283 20.61 5.78 -15.09
CA VAL A 283 19.89 5.10 -16.18
C VAL A 283 19.84 3.59 -15.92
N LEU A 284 18.75 2.95 -16.34
CA LEU A 284 18.59 1.50 -16.48
C LEU A 284 18.77 1.04 -17.92
#